data_AF-A0A957ZMB4-F1
#
_entry.id   AF-A0A957ZMB4-F1
#
_cell.length_a   1.000
_cell.length_b   1.000
_cell.length_c   1.000
_cell.angle_alpha   90.00
_cell.angle_beta   90.00
_cell.angle_gamma   90.00
#
_symmetry.space_group_name_H-M   'P 1'
#
loop_
_entity.id
_entity.type
_entity.pdbx_description
1 polymer ?
#
loop_
_entity_poly.entity_id
_entity_poly.type
_entity_poly.pdbx_seq_one_letter_code
_entity_poly.pdbx_strand_id
1 'polypeptide(L)'
;TKSLHFGQLSEASAWQALELSSEIAIALVSPDDELVRQAYAWTLRLKRAAAYDSFYLALAQRLGCELWTVDHKLFKAVGAPWVRYVGSAEGKIP
;
A
#
# COMPACT_ATOMS: atom_id res chain seq x y z
N THR A 1 7.75 -15.61 3.27
CA THR A 1 7.07 -14.37 3.73
C THR A 1 7.25 -14.22 5.24
N LYS A 2 7.05 -13.03 5.82
CA LYS A 2 7.20 -12.78 7.27
C LYS A 2 6.38 -13.76 8.12
N SER A 3 5.16 -14.07 7.67
CA SER A 3 4.24 -15.02 8.33
C SER A 3 4.73 -16.47 8.31
N LEU A 4 5.48 -16.92 7.29
CA LEU A 4 6.16 -18.23 7.31
C LEU A 4 7.27 -18.25 8.34
N HIS A 5 8.10 -17.21 8.37
CA HIS A 5 9.23 -17.11 9.30
C HIS A 5 8.78 -17.11 10.77
N PHE A 6 7.61 -16.52 11.06
CA PHE A 6 7.01 -16.52 12.40
C PHE A 6 6.01 -17.67 12.64
N GLY A 7 5.93 -18.67 11.74
CA GLY A 7 5.08 -19.86 11.91
C GLY A 7 3.57 -19.59 11.88
N GLN A 8 3.14 -18.43 11.39
CA GLN A 8 1.74 -18.02 11.27
C GLN A 8 1.07 -18.59 10.00
N LEU A 9 1.88 -19.06 9.06
CA LEU A 9 1.44 -19.80 7.88
C LEU A 9 2.31 -21.05 7.72
N SER A 10 1.73 -22.13 7.20
CA SER A 10 2.50 -23.25 6.67
C SER A 10 3.08 -22.87 5.30
N GLU A 11 4.18 -23.50 4.90
CA GLU A 11 4.78 -23.29 3.57
C GLU A 11 3.75 -23.55 2.44
N ALA A 12 2.99 -24.65 2.55
CA ALA A 12 1.95 -24.99 1.59
C ALA A 12 0.86 -23.90 1.51
N SER A 13 0.39 -23.39 2.64
CA SER A 13 -0.62 -22.32 2.68
C SER A 13 -0.09 -21.00 2.12
N ALA A 14 1.18 -20.68 2.34
CA ALA A 14 1.79 -19.47 1.78
C ALA A 14 1.95 -19.56 0.25
N TRP A 15 2.30 -20.73 -0.29
CA TRP A 15 2.34 -20.96 -1.73
C TRP A 15 0.94 -20.82 -2.35
N GLN A 16 -0.08 -21.41 -1.76
CA GLN A 16 -1.47 -21.25 -2.22
C GLN A 16 -1.91 -19.78 -2.19
N ALA A 17 -1.58 -19.04 -1.13
CA ALA A 17 -1.91 -17.62 -1.05
C ALA A 17 -1.18 -16.78 -2.14
N LEU A 18 0.05 -17.16 -2.50
CA LEU A 18 0.80 -16.50 -3.56
C LEU A 18 0.17 -16.76 -4.94
N GLU A 19 -0.22 -17.99 -5.23
CA GLU A 19 -0.92 -18.32 -6.48
C GLU A 19 -2.22 -17.52 -6.60
N LEU A 20 -3.04 -17.51 -5.54
CA LEU A 20 -4.27 -16.71 -5.49
C LEU A 20 -4.01 -15.21 -5.66
N SER A 21 -2.88 -14.70 -5.18
CA SER A 21 -2.54 -13.27 -5.33
C SER A 21 -2.29 -12.88 -6.79
N SER A 22 -1.87 -13.82 -7.63
CA SER A 22 -1.64 -13.60 -9.06
C SER A 22 -2.94 -13.50 -9.86
N GLU A 23 -4.04 -14.03 -9.32
CA GLU A 23 -5.38 -13.94 -9.92
C GLU A 23 -6.10 -12.63 -9.59
N ILE A 24 -5.57 -11.85 -8.64
CA ILE A 24 -6.13 -10.54 -8.31
C ILE A 24 -5.97 -9.62 -9.51
N ALA A 25 -7.06 -8.98 -9.93
CA ALA A 25 -7.08 -8.02 -11.02
C ALA A 25 -6.33 -6.73 -10.63
N ILE A 26 -5.00 -6.77 -10.70
CA ILE A 26 -4.11 -5.64 -10.42
C ILE A 26 -3.57 -5.09 -11.73
N ALA A 27 -3.77 -3.80 -11.96
CA ALA A 27 -3.12 -3.09 -13.04
C ALA A 27 -1.74 -2.58 -12.57
N LEU A 28 -0.67 -3.05 -13.22
CA LEU A 28 0.68 -2.55 -12.96
C LEU A 28 0.88 -1.22 -13.67
N VAL A 29 1.31 -0.22 -12.92
CA VAL A 29 1.64 1.11 -13.44
C VAL A 29 3.13 1.34 -13.29
N SER A 30 3.82 1.43 -14.41
CA SER A 30 5.23 1.82 -14.43
C SER A 30 5.37 3.30 -14.08
N PRO A 31 6.34 3.67 -13.22
CA PRO A 31 6.59 5.07 -12.90
C PRO A 31 7.23 5.80 -14.09
N ASP A 32 6.57 6.88 -14.50
CA ASP A 32 7.14 7.88 -15.43
C ASP A 32 7.81 9.01 -14.64
N ASP A 33 8.53 9.88 -15.35
CA ASP A 33 9.29 10.99 -14.74
C ASP A 33 8.40 11.94 -13.93
N GLU A 34 7.15 12.11 -14.34
CA GLU A 34 6.18 12.94 -13.62
C GLU A 34 5.78 12.29 -12.30
N LEU A 35 5.47 10.99 -12.30
CA LEU A 35 5.15 10.24 -11.10
C LEU A 35 6.33 10.21 -10.12
N VAL A 36 7.57 10.08 -10.62
CA VAL A 36 8.78 10.15 -9.80
C VAL A 36 8.90 11.51 -9.12
N ARG A 37 8.69 12.61 -9.85
CA ARG A 37 8.73 13.97 -9.28
C ARG A 37 7.64 14.20 -8.24
N GLN A 38 6.42 13.71 -8.50
CA GLN A 38 5.31 13.79 -7.54
C GLN A 38 5.58 12.97 -6.27
N ALA A 39 6.13 11.76 -6.41
CA ALA A 39 6.52 10.92 -5.27
C ALA A 39 7.65 11.58 -4.46
N TYR A 40 8.61 12.23 -5.13
CA TYR A 40 9.65 12.98 -4.43
C TYR A 40 9.07 14.15 -3.62
N ALA A 41 8.12 14.91 -4.17
CA ALA A 41 7.44 15.98 -3.45
C ALA A 41 6.72 15.47 -2.19
N TRP A 42 6.04 14.32 -2.27
CA TRP A 42 5.45 13.65 -1.11
C TRP A 42 6.49 13.21 -0.07
N THR A 43 7.63 12.70 -0.52
CA THR A 43 8.73 12.27 0.38
C THR A 43 9.26 13.44 1.20
N LEU A 44 9.48 14.59 0.56
CA LEU A 44 9.88 15.83 1.23
C LEU A 44 8.81 16.32 2.21
N ARG A 45 7.54 16.34 1.78
CA ARG A 45 6.41 16.78 2.61
C ARG A 45 6.27 15.94 3.88
N LEU A 46 6.43 14.62 3.78
CA LEU A 46 6.30 13.69 4.90
C LEU A 46 7.60 13.50 5.68
N LYS A 47 8.71 14.14 5.26
CA LYS A 47 10.05 14.00 5.86
C LYS A 47 10.46 12.53 6.03
N ARG A 48 10.14 11.67 5.05
CA ARG A 48 10.50 10.24 5.09
C ARG A 48 11.87 10.01 4.44
N ALA A 49 12.60 9.04 4.96
CA ALA A 49 13.90 8.65 4.41
C ALA A 49 13.79 7.88 3.08
N ALA A 50 12.64 7.26 2.80
CA ALA A 50 12.41 6.46 1.61
C ALA A 50 11.15 6.93 0.86
N ALA A 51 11.19 6.85 -0.47
CA ALA A 51 10.13 7.34 -1.36
C ALA A 51 9.06 6.29 -1.70
N TYR A 52 9.21 5.03 -1.28
CA TYR A 52 8.31 3.93 -1.67
C TYR A 52 6.83 4.24 -1.39
N ASP A 53 6.51 4.62 -0.15
CA ASP A 53 5.13 4.98 0.22
C ASP A 53 4.62 6.21 -0.54
N SER A 54 5.53 7.12 -0.90
CA SER A 54 5.22 8.33 -1.65
C SER A 54 4.82 8.05 -3.10
N PHE A 55 5.28 6.95 -3.71
CA PHE A 55 4.83 6.54 -5.04
C PHE A 55 3.36 6.14 -5.03
N TYR A 56 2.90 5.42 -4.00
CA TYR A 56 1.48 5.07 -3.87
C TYR A 56 0.61 6.30 -3.64
N LEU A 57 1.08 7.28 -2.86
CA LEU A 57 0.38 8.56 -2.67
C LEU A 57 0.28 9.36 -3.97
N ALA A 58 1.39 9.53 -4.67
CA ALA A 58 1.45 10.25 -5.94
C ALA A 58 0.55 9.58 -6.98
N LEU A 59 0.58 8.24 -7.08
CA LEU A 59 -0.22 7.51 -8.03
C LEU A 59 -1.72 7.64 -7.74
N ALA A 60 -2.14 7.47 -6.49
CA ALA A 60 -3.54 7.62 -6.09
C ALA A 60 -4.06 9.04 -6.38
N GLN A 61 -3.25 10.06 -6.07
CA GLN A 61 -3.58 11.45 -6.38
C GLN A 61 -3.68 11.69 -7.90
N ARG A 62 -2.77 11.12 -8.70
CA ARG A 62 -2.80 11.22 -10.18
C ARG A 62 -4.04 10.57 -10.78
N LEU A 63 -4.46 9.44 -10.23
CA LEU A 63 -5.65 8.70 -10.68
C LEU A 63 -6.95 9.26 -10.09
N GLY A 64 -6.88 10.19 -9.13
CA GLY A 64 -8.05 10.71 -8.42
C GLY A 64 -8.79 9.64 -7.62
N CYS A 65 -8.09 8.62 -7.12
CA CYS A 65 -8.67 7.50 -6.38
C CYS A 65 -8.26 7.51 -4.90
N GLU A 66 -8.90 6.65 -4.11
CA GLU A 66 -8.54 6.46 -2.70
C GLU A 66 -7.29 5.57 -2.56
N LEU A 67 -6.42 5.91 -1.61
CA LEU A 67 -5.33 5.05 -1.17
C LEU A 67 -5.73 4.31 0.10
N TRP A 68 -5.85 2.98 0.02
CA TRP A 68 -6.09 2.13 1.18
C TRP A 68 -4.76 1.57 1.71
N THR A 69 -4.47 1.77 2.99
CA THR A 69 -3.23 1.31 3.63
C THR A 69 -3.46 0.66 4.98
N VAL A 70 -2.60 -0.31 5.31
CA VAL A 70 -2.46 -0.89 6.66
C VAL A 70 -1.34 -0.23 7.47
N ASP A 71 -0.59 0.70 6.88
CA ASP A 71 0.40 1.53 7.61
C ASP A 71 -0.32 2.70 8.29
N HIS A 72 -0.62 2.52 9.58
CA HIS A 72 -1.25 3.54 10.41
C HIS A 72 -0.39 4.81 10.56
N LYS A 73 0.96 4.70 10.51
CA LYS A 73 1.85 5.86 10.59
C LYS A 73 1.76 6.69 9.31
N LEU A 74 1.73 6.04 8.15
CA LEU A 74 1.50 6.70 6.87
C LEU A 74 0.14 7.41 6.84
N PHE A 75 -0.94 6.71 7.22
CA PHE A 75 -2.29 7.28 7.28
C PHE A 75 -2.32 8.56 8.13
N LYS A 76 -1.79 8.49 9.36
CA LYS A 76 -1.70 9.64 10.27
C LYS A 76 -0.84 10.77 9.73
N ALA A 77 0.29 10.46 9.10
CA ALA A 77 1.21 11.46 8.58
C ALA A 77 0.62 12.23 7.38
N VAL A 78 -0.20 11.57 6.55
CA VAL A 78 -0.82 12.21 5.39
C VAL A 78 -2.05 13.03 5.77
N GLY A 79 -2.92 12.48 6.62
CA GLY A 79 -4.10 13.20 7.13
C GLY A 79 -5.08 13.69 6.06
N ALA A 80 -5.08 13.08 4.87
CA ALA A 80 -5.96 13.46 3.76
C ALA A 80 -7.18 12.53 3.68
N PRO A 81 -8.38 13.03 3.29
CA PRO A 81 -9.61 12.24 3.31
C PRO A 81 -9.63 11.09 2.29
N TRP A 82 -8.81 11.16 1.24
CA TRP A 82 -8.68 10.10 0.23
C TRP A 82 -7.69 8.99 0.65
N VAL A 83 -7.02 9.12 1.80
CA VAL A 83 -6.21 8.02 2.37
C VAL A 83 -7.03 7.32 3.46
N ARG A 84 -7.24 6.02 3.29
CA ARG A 84 -8.06 5.18 4.18
C ARG A 84 -7.20 4.17 4.92
N TYR A 85 -7.52 3.96 6.20
CA TYR A 85 -6.88 2.93 7.01
C TYR A 85 -7.74 1.67 7.03
N VAL A 86 -7.17 0.53 6.62
CA VAL A 86 -7.88 -0.77 6.57
C VAL A 86 -7.99 -1.42 7.95
N GLY A 87 -7.14 -1.04 8.92
CA GLY A 87 -7.02 -1.75 10.21
C GLY A 87 -8.05 -1.41 11.29
N SER A 88 -9.22 -0.86 10.94
CA SER A 88 -10.33 -0.78 11.90
C SER A 88 -10.95 -2.17 12.03
N ALA A 89 -10.64 -2.86 13.12
CA ALA A 89 -11.23 -4.15 13.46
C ALA A 89 -12.71 -3.98 13.86
N GLU A 90 -13.58 -3.63 12.92
CA GLU A 90 -15.04 -3.80 13.01
C GLU A 90 -15.56 -4.24 11.64
N GLY A 91 -15.29 -5.50 11.32
CA GLY A 91 -15.83 -6.18 10.15
C GLY A 91 -16.04 -7.64 10.48
N LYS A 92 -17.14 -7.96 11.16
CA LYS A 92 -17.73 -9.29 11.05
C LYS A 92 -18.08 -9.45 9.56
N ILE A 93 -17.37 -10.37 8.91
CA ILE A 93 -17.76 -10.85 7.57
C ILE A 93 -19.13 -11.54 7.76
N PRO A 94 -20.17 -11.22 6.97
CA PRO A 94 -21.44 -11.91 7.03
C PRO A 94 -21.31 -13.40 6.67
#